data_AF-A0A821DUX3-F1
#
_entry.id   AF-A0A821DUX3-F1
#
_cell.length_a   1.000
_cell.length_b   1.000
_cell.length_c   1.000
_cell.angle_alpha   90.00
_cell.angle_beta   90.00
_cell.angle_gamma   90.00
#
_symmetry.space_group_name_H-M   'P 1'
#
loop_
_entity.id
_entity.type
_entity.pdbx_description
1 polymer ?
#
loop_
_entity_poly.entity_id
_entity_poly.type
_entity_poly.pdbx_seq_one_letter_code
_entity_poly.pdbx_strand_id
1 'polypeptide(L)' 'EIECLTKLNIKSQGKTEKLKNPYRTNSLKWATWIIARLGGWSGYQSQRPPGPITLKNGLDKFCHVFMGWKMAKDVGTR' A
#
# COMPACT_ATOMS: atom_id res chain seq x y z
N GLU A 1 7.74 1.42 -9.59
CA GLU A 1 7.18 1.42 -8.20
C GLU A 1 5.76 1.95 -8.13
N ILE A 2 5.46 3.09 -8.75
CA ILE A 2 4.12 3.73 -8.72
C ILE A 2 3.02 2.78 -9.21
N GLU A 3 3.24 2.03 -10.29
CA GLU A 3 2.27 1.05 -10.80
C GLU A 3 1.94 -0.06 -9.78
N CYS A 4 2.96 -0.57 -9.09
CA CYS A 4 2.81 -1.58 -8.05
C CYS A 4 1.97 -1.02 -6.89
N LEU A 5 2.27 0.20 -6.44
CA LEU A 5 1.48 0.90 -5.43
C LEU A 5 0.04 1.13 -5.88
N THR A 6 -0.21 1.48 -7.14
CA THR A 6 -1.56 1.66 -7.68
C THR A 6 -2.36 0.36 -7.67
N LYS A 7 -1.74 -0.76 -8.07
CA LYS A 7 -2.39 -2.08 -7.98
C LYS A 7 -2.66 -2.49 -6.53
N LEU A 8 -1.72 -2.22 -5.63
CA LEU A 8 -1.89 -2.48 -4.21
C LEU A 8 -2.96 -1.60 -3.57
N ASN A 9 -3.08 -0.33 -4.00
CA ASN A 9 -4.14 0.56 -3.58
C ASN A 9 -5.49 -0.04 -3.94
N ILE A 10 -5.71 -0.42 -5.20
CA ILE A 10 -6.96 -1.05 -5.66
C ILE A 10 -7.32 -2.29 -4.83
N LYS A 11 -6.33 -3.17 -4.56
CA LYS A 11 -6.53 -4.37 -3.72
C LYS A 11 -6.85 -4.03 -2.25
N SER A 12 -6.29 -2.93 -1.74
CA SER A 12 -6.41 -2.53 -0.33
C SER A 12 -7.65 -1.70 -0.03
N GLN A 13 -8.33 -1.18 -1.06
CA GLN A 13 -9.61 -0.47 -0.93
C GLN A 13 -10.66 -1.43 -0.37
N GLY A 14 -11.24 -1.05 0.77
CA GLY A 14 -12.36 -1.80 1.34
C GLY A 14 -13.65 -1.61 0.53
N LYS A 15 -14.68 -2.40 0.88
CA LYS A 15 -16.01 -2.30 0.27
C LYS A 15 -16.71 -0.96 0.54
N THR A 16 -16.34 -0.29 1.63
CA THR A 16 -16.96 0.97 2.08
C THR A 16 -16.13 2.18 1.65
N GLU A 17 -16.80 3.28 1.31
CA GLU A 17 -16.14 4.54 0.93
C GLU A 17 -15.20 5.08 2.01
N LYS A 18 -15.53 4.87 3.29
CA LYS A 18 -14.68 5.20 4.44
C LYS A 18 -13.36 4.40 4.52
N LEU A 19 -13.27 3.30 3.79
CA LEU A 19 -12.09 2.44 3.69
C LEU A 19 -11.34 2.62 2.36
N LYS A 20 -11.75 3.58 1.54
CA LYS A 20 -10.99 4.00 0.36
C LYS A 20 -9.95 5.04 0.76
N ASN A 21 -8.90 5.12 -0.04
CA ASN A 21 -7.83 6.08 0.18
C ASN A 21 -8.33 7.50 -0.19
N PRO A 22 -8.42 8.45 0.77
CA PRO A 22 -8.91 9.80 0.50
C PRO A 22 -7.82 10.70 -0.13
N TYR A 23 -6.58 10.24 -0.21
CA TYR A 23 -5.45 11.05 -0.66
C TYR A 23 -5.26 10.96 -2.18
N ARG A 24 -4.80 12.08 -2.75
CA ARG A 24 -4.46 12.18 -4.18
C ARG A 24 -3.43 11.10 -4.56
N THR A 25 -3.67 10.43 -5.67
CA THR A 25 -2.75 9.45 -6.26
C THR A 25 -1.34 10.03 -6.42
N ASN A 26 -0.33 9.18 -6.23
CA ASN A 26 1.11 9.53 -6.33
C ASN A 26 1.62 10.52 -5.26
N SER A 27 0.82 10.84 -4.24
CA SER A 27 1.30 11.65 -3.10
C SER A 27 1.97 10.78 -2.03
N LEU A 28 2.87 11.36 -1.24
CA LEU A 28 3.49 10.64 -0.11
C LEU A 28 2.44 10.10 0.86
N LYS A 29 1.42 10.91 1.19
CA LYS A 29 0.30 10.50 2.05
C LYS A 29 -0.46 9.30 1.50
N TRP A 30 -0.62 9.23 0.17
CA TRP A 30 -1.26 8.11 -0.52
C TRP A 30 -0.45 6.83 -0.40
N ALA A 31 0.88 6.90 -0.62
CA ALA A 31 1.78 5.77 -0.45
C ALA A 31 1.83 5.30 1.01
N THR A 32 1.94 6.23 1.96
CA THR A 32 1.94 5.93 3.41
C THR A 32 0.65 5.22 3.83
N TRP A 33 -0.51 5.63 3.30
CA TRP A 33 -1.77 4.95 3.57
C TRP A 33 -1.75 3.48 3.10
N ILE A 34 -1.25 3.21 1.89
CA ILE A 34 -1.15 1.85 1.35
C ILE A 34 -0.18 1.00 2.18
N ILE A 35 0.99 1.54 2.51
CA ILE A 35 2.00 0.88 3.34
C ILE A 35 1.44 0.56 4.72
N ALA A 36 0.74 1.49 5.36
CA ALA A 36 0.09 1.27 6.64
C ALA A 36 -0.93 0.12 6.58
N ARG A 37 -1.71 0.02 5.50
CA ARG A 37 -2.66 -1.08 5.29
C ARG A 37 -1.96 -2.44 5.20
N LEU A 38 -0.84 -2.52 4.49
CA LEU A 38 0.00 -3.73 4.46
C LEU A 38 0.58 -4.09 5.84
N GLY A 39 0.89 -3.05 6.62
CA GLY A 39 1.38 -3.16 7.99
C GLY A 39 0.34 -3.65 9.01
N GLY A 40 -0.93 -3.82 8.62
CA GLY A 40 -2.01 -4.27 9.50
C GLY A 40 -2.87 -3.14 10.09
N TRP A 41 -2.77 -1.92 9.56
CA TRP A 41 -3.64 -0.82 9.97
C TRP A 41 -5.05 -0.97 9.36
N SER A 42 -6.10 -0.73 10.15
CA SER A 42 -7.48 -0.95 9.70
C SER A 42 -7.98 0.09 8.69
N GLY A 43 -7.30 1.24 8.56
CA GLY A 43 -7.61 2.24 7.52
C GLY A 43 -8.70 3.24 7.87
N TYR A 44 -9.28 3.16 9.07
CA TYR A 44 -10.31 4.09 9.53
C TYR A 44 -9.70 5.46 9.87
N GLN A 45 -10.27 6.53 9.33
CA GLN A 45 -9.85 7.90 9.66
C GLN A 45 -10.05 8.23 11.15
N SER A 46 -11.00 7.56 11.82
CA SER A 46 -11.28 7.71 13.25
C SER A 46 -10.25 7.02 14.14
N GLN A 47 -9.45 6.09 13.60
CA GLN A 47 -8.41 5.42 14.36
C GLN A 47 -7.14 6.27 14.44
N ARG A 48 -6.34 5.99 15.46
CA ARG A 48 -5.01 6.60 15.60
C ARG A 48 -4.19 6.39 14.32
N PRO A 49 -3.40 7.40 13.92
CA PRO A 49 -2.51 7.27 12.78
C PRO A 49 -1.57 6.08 12.97
N PRO A 50 -1.12 5.45 11.86
CA PRO A 50 -0.28 4.28 11.92
C PRO A 50 1.03 4.61 12.63
N GLY A 51 1.37 3.79 13.64
CA GLY A 51 2.61 3.96 14.39
C GLY A 51 3.85 3.62 13.54
N PRO A 52 5.05 4.02 13.99
CA PRO A 52 6.31 3.74 13.27
C PRO A 52 6.54 2.24 13.00
N ILE A 53 6.15 1.37 13.94
CA ILE A 53 6.30 -0.09 13.81
C ILE A 53 5.39 -0.63 12.69
N THR A 54 4.13 -0.18 12.65
CA THR A 54 3.17 -0.55 11.61
C THR A 54 3.66 -0.14 10.22
N LEU A 55 4.23 1.07 10.11
CA LEU A 55 4.82 1.55 8.86
C LEU A 55 6.05 0.74 8.45
N LYS A 56 6.96 0.43 9.38
CA LYS A 56 8.12 -0.42 9.11
C LYS A 56 7.68 -1.79 8.59
N ASN A 57 6.76 -2.46 9.28
CA ASN A 57 6.26 -3.78 8.88
C ASN A 57 5.53 -3.73 7.53
N GLY A 58 4.80 -2.64 7.27
CA GLY A 58 4.16 -2.42 5.98
C GLY A 58 5.15 -2.21 4.85
N LEU A 59 6.24 -1.49 5.11
CA LEU A 59 7.28 -1.18 4.12
C LEU A 59 8.07 -2.44 3.76
N ASP A 60 8.42 -3.25 4.77
CA ASP A 60 9.10 -4.54 4.56
C ASP A 60 8.28 -5.47 3.65
N LYS A 61 6.99 -5.63 3.96
CA LYS A 61 6.05 -6.38 3.11
C LYS A 61 5.93 -5.78 1.71
N PHE A 62 5.89 -4.45 1.60
CA PHE A 62 5.85 -3.79 0.30
C PHE A 62 7.10 -4.10 -0.51
N CYS A 63 8.29 -4.04 0.09
CA CYS A 63 9.56 -4.37 -0.57
C CYS A 63 9.55 -5.81 -1.11
N HIS A 64 9.11 -6.79 -0.30
CA HIS A 64 8.99 -8.18 -0.75
C HIS A 64 8.02 -8.34 -1.93
N VAL A 65 6.84 -7.70 -1.85
CA VAL A 65 5.86 -7.72 -2.95
C VAL A 65 6.42 -7.01 -4.20
N PHE A 66 7.11 -5.90 -4.03
CA PHE A 66 7.68 -5.12 -5.12
C PHE A 66 8.81 -5.89 -5.83
N MET A 67 9.66 -6.60 -5.09
CA MET A 67 10.67 -7.49 -5.65
C MET A 67 10.01 -8.59 -6.50
N GLY A 68 8.99 -9.28 -5.97
CA GLY A 68 8.24 -10.30 -6.72
C GLY A 68 7.53 -9.74 -7.95
N TRP A 69 6.95 -8.53 -7.84
CA TRP A 69 6.33 -7.84 -8.96
C TRP A 69 7.33 -7.48 -10.05
N LYS A 70 8.52 -7.01 -9.67
CA LYS A 70 9.61 -6.72 -10.60
C LYS A 70 10.11 -7.98 -11.31
N MET A 71 10.27 -9.08 -10.58
CA MET A 71 10.65 -10.38 -11.15
C MET A 71 9.60 -10.88 -12.15
N ALA A 72 8.31 -10.82 -11.80
CA ALA A 72 7.23 -11.24 -12.70
C ALA A 72 7.19 -10.40 -13.99
N LYS A 73 7.50 -9.10 -13.88
CA LYS A 73 7.59 -8.19 -15.04
C LYS A 73 8.81 -8.50 -15.93
N ASP A 74 9.94 -8.87 -15.33
CA ASP A 74 11.17 -9.23 -16.05
C ASP A 74 11.03 -10.55 -16.83
N VAL A 75 10.42 -11.57 -16.21
CA VAL A 75 10.20 -12.90 -16.80
C VAL A 75 9.24 -12.87 -18.00
N GLY A 76 8.27 -11.95 -18.02
CA GLY A 76 7.31 -11.80 -19.12
C GLY A 76 7.86 -11.12 -20.38
N THR A 77 9.17 -10.81 -20.43
CA THR A 77 9.84 -10.14 -21.55
C THR A 77 10.67 -11.08 -22.42
N ARG A 78 10.53 -12.41 -22.24
CA ARG A 78 11.16 -13.44 -23.07
C ARG A 78 10.17 -14.13 -23.99
#